data_AF-A0A8R7V5I6-F1
#
_entry.id   AF-A0A8R7V5I6-F1
#
_cell.length_a   1.000
_cell.length_b   1.000
_cell.length_c   1.000
_cell.angle_alpha   90.00
_cell.angle_beta   90.00
_cell.angle_gamma   90.00
#
_symmetry.space_group_name_H-M   'P 1'
#
loop_
_entity.id
_entity.type
_entity.pdbx_description
1 polymer ?
#
loop_
_entity_poly.entity_id
_entity_poly.type
_entity_poly.pdbx_seq_one_letter_code
_entity_poly.pdbx_strand_id
1 'polypeptide(L)'
;MTLISWHKGHWLAIFWNVVVNSLEDISCILLRDLSLPYAEVSYKGEVCVGKAKGSGGLLSYSTCAEQLLYEVGDPANYITPDLVVDFSDVQFHQISQDKVHCKGAKPSDLRRPEKLLQLFPTPNGWKGWGEISYGGQECLRRAQAAEYLVSS
;
A
#
# COMPACT_ATOMS: atom_id res chain seq x y z
N MET A 1 1.38 -1.75 -5.26
CA MET A 1 1.71 -0.31 -5.21
C MET A 1 1.27 0.39 -6.49
N THR A 2 0.38 1.38 -6.41
CA THR A 2 0.04 2.27 -7.54
C THR A 2 0.69 3.62 -7.30
N LEU A 3 1.59 4.05 -8.19
CA LEU A 3 2.23 5.36 -8.16
C LEU A 3 1.39 6.35 -8.98
N ILE A 4 0.95 7.43 -8.35
CA ILE A 4 0.20 8.53 -8.97
C ILE A 4 1.04 9.80 -8.83
N SER A 5 1.31 10.46 -9.97
CA SER A 5 2.04 11.74 -9.98
C SER A 5 1.13 12.86 -9.47
N TRP A 6 1.64 13.70 -8.55
CA TRP A 6 0.95 14.92 -8.10
C TRP A 6 1.84 16.16 -8.37
N HIS A 7 1.19 17.31 -8.52
CA HIS A 7 1.79 18.55 -9.02
C HIS A 7 3.16 18.89 -8.37
N LYS A 8 4.11 19.38 -9.20
CA LYS A 8 5.47 19.87 -8.82
C LYS A 8 6.51 18.80 -8.42
N GLY A 9 6.49 17.61 -9.04
CA GLY A 9 7.57 16.63 -8.86
C GLY A 9 7.52 15.87 -7.54
N HIS A 10 6.35 15.84 -6.90
CA HIS A 10 6.06 15.00 -5.75
C HIS A 10 5.28 13.77 -6.22
N TRP A 11 5.71 12.58 -5.80
CA TRP A 11 5.03 11.34 -6.14
C TRP A 11 4.17 10.88 -4.97
N LEU A 12 2.95 10.43 -5.27
CA LEU A 12 2.04 9.81 -4.32
C LEU A 12 2.00 8.31 -4.59
N ALA A 13 2.45 7.48 -3.65
CA ALA A 13 2.21 6.04 -3.71
C ALA A 13 1.01 5.70 -2.84
N ILE A 14 0.00 5.01 -3.40
CA ILE A 14 -1.13 4.47 -2.64
C ILE A 14 -0.76 3.04 -2.21
N PHE A 15 -0.73 2.82 -0.91
CA PHE A 15 -0.53 1.50 -0.31
C PHE A 15 -1.88 0.83 -0.11
N TRP A 16 -1.99 -0.44 -0.51
CA TRP A 16 -3.19 -1.22 -0.23
C TRP A 16 -3.12 -1.71 1.21
N ASN A 17 -4.08 -1.27 2.03
CA ASN A 17 -4.33 -1.67 3.42
C ASN A 17 -3.07 -1.86 4.28
N VAL A 18 -2.69 -0.82 5.04
CA VAL A 18 -1.79 -1.04 6.18
C VAL A 18 -2.53 -1.89 7.20
N VAL A 19 -1.90 -3.03 7.48
CA VAL A 19 -2.41 -4.16 8.25
C VAL A 19 -3.01 -3.71 9.58
N VAL A 20 -4.24 -4.16 9.79
CA VAL A 20 -4.93 -4.21 11.07
C VAL A 20 -4.30 -5.34 11.87
N ASN A 21 -3.48 -5.02 12.87
CA ASN A 21 -2.72 -6.02 13.66
C ASN A 21 -3.55 -6.91 14.59
N SER A 22 -4.87 -6.78 14.59
CA SER A 22 -5.78 -7.74 15.21
C SER A 22 -7.19 -7.41 14.72
N LEU A 23 -7.81 -8.31 13.97
CA LEU A 23 -9.24 -8.21 13.64
C LEU A 23 -10.13 -8.58 14.83
N GLU A 24 -9.55 -9.11 15.92
CA GLU A 24 -10.30 -9.69 17.03
C GLU A 24 -10.89 -8.61 17.96
N ASP A 25 -10.37 -7.38 17.96
CA ASP A 25 -10.79 -6.31 18.86
C ASP A 25 -11.25 -4.99 18.18
N ILE A 26 -11.36 -4.96 16.84
CA ILE A 26 -11.83 -3.76 16.14
C ILE A 26 -13.36 -3.74 16.06
N SER A 27 -13.96 -2.86 16.86
CA SER A 27 -15.37 -2.47 16.73
C SER A 27 -15.72 -2.16 15.26
N CYS A 28 -16.85 -2.67 14.76
CA CYS A 28 -17.32 -2.41 13.38
C CYS A 28 -17.41 -0.92 13.02
N ILE A 29 -17.49 -0.03 14.02
CA ILE A 29 -17.48 1.43 13.80
C ILE A 29 -16.11 1.90 13.29
N LEU A 30 -15.01 1.33 13.79
CA LEU A 30 -13.65 1.68 13.37
C LEU A 30 -13.34 1.20 11.94
N LEU A 31 -14.02 0.15 11.45
CA LEU A 31 -13.91 -0.31 10.06
C LEU A 31 -14.55 0.66 9.05
N ARG A 32 -15.42 1.58 9.49
CA ARG A 32 -16.03 2.59 8.61
C ARG A 32 -15.08 3.72 8.22
N ASP A 33 -14.00 3.89 8.98
CA ASP A 33 -13.09 5.03 8.87
C ASP A 33 -11.62 4.57 8.76
N LEU A 34 -11.40 3.47 8.03
CA LEU A 34 -10.06 2.96 7.77
C LEU A 34 -9.26 3.99 6.98
N SER A 35 -8.11 4.40 7.53
CA SER A 35 -7.18 5.23 6.77
C SER A 35 -6.67 4.48 5.55
N LEU A 36 -6.64 5.16 4.40
CA LEU A 36 -5.88 4.75 3.23
C LEU A 36 -4.55 5.51 3.26
N PRO A 37 -3.47 4.90 3.80
CA PRO A 37 -2.20 5.58 3.90
C PRO A 37 -1.57 5.79 2.53
N TYR A 38 -0.82 6.87 2.43
CA TYR A 38 -0.16 7.31 1.22
C TYR A 38 1.30 7.62 1.51
N ALA A 39 2.19 7.50 0.54
CA ALA A 39 3.55 8.06 0.65
C ALA A 39 3.68 9.35 -0.14
N GLU A 40 4.21 10.37 0.52
CA GLU A 40 4.77 11.56 -0.10
C GLU A 40 6.25 11.29 -0.40
N VAL A 41 6.65 11.44 -1.67
CA VAL A 41 8.05 11.38 -2.08
C VAL A 41 8.48 12.74 -2.58
N SER A 42 9.51 13.32 -1.97
CA SER A 42 10.08 14.61 -2.38
C SER A 42 11.01 14.45 -3.59
N TYR A 43 11.27 15.54 -4.30
CA TYR A 43 12.26 15.55 -5.39
C TYR A 43 13.67 15.12 -4.95
N LYS A 44 14.00 15.30 -3.67
CA LYS A 44 15.28 14.88 -3.09
C LYS A 44 15.31 13.41 -2.69
N GLY A 45 14.20 12.68 -2.89
CA GLY A 45 14.06 11.28 -2.49
C GLY A 45 13.69 11.07 -1.02
N GLU A 46 13.27 12.12 -0.31
CA GLU A 46 12.74 11.94 1.06
C GLU A 46 11.35 11.33 0.98
N VAL A 47 11.09 10.31 1.81
CA VAL A 47 9.83 9.56 1.79
C VAL A 47 9.14 9.67 3.14
N CYS A 48 7.89 10.11 3.14
CA CYS A 48 7.02 10.09 4.31
C CYS A 48 5.75 9.32 4.03
N VAL A 49 5.44 8.32 4.85
CA VAL A 49 4.12 7.67 4.86
C VAL A 49 3.20 8.50 5.75
N GLY A 50 1.99 8.80 5.27
CA GLY A 50 1.00 9.59 5.99
C GLY A 50 -0.39 8.97 5.91
N LYS A 51 -1.26 9.40 6.84
CA LYS A 51 -2.70 9.16 6.77
C LYS A 51 -3.47 10.45 6.96
N ALA A 52 -4.72 10.49 6.50
CA ALA A 52 -5.57 11.66 6.65
C ALA A 52 -5.78 11.97 8.14
N LYS A 53 -5.65 13.24 8.52
CA LYS A 53 -5.85 13.68 9.91
C LYS A 53 -7.26 13.34 10.38
N GLY A 54 -7.38 12.74 11.56
CA GLY A 54 -8.67 12.34 12.13
C GLY A 54 -9.26 11.06 11.52
N SER A 55 -8.65 10.47 10.50
CA SER A 55 -9.02 9.12 10.04
C SER A 55 -8.62 8.06 11.07
N GLY A 56 -9.38 6.95 11.09
CA GLY A 56 -9.09 5.78 11.89
C GLY A 56 -7.84 5.02 11.42
N GLY A 57 -7.63 3.83 11.95
CA GLY A 57 -6.42 3.04 11.69
C GLY A 57 -5.19 3.55 12.45
N LEU A 58 -4.16 2.71 12.50
CA LEU A 58 -2.89 2.99 13.16
C LEU A 58 -1.79 3.17 12.13
N LEU A 59 -1.08 4.30 12.20
CA LEU A 59 0.14 4.53 11.43
C LEU A 59 1.32 4.70 12.39
N SER A 60 2.15 3.67 12.45
CA SER A 60 3.31 3.56 13.32
C SER A 60 4.53 3.00 12.59
N TYR A 61 5.71 3.11 13.20
CA TYR A 61 6.90 2.38 12.78
C TYR A 61 6.60 0.88 12.55
N SER A 62 5.89 0.22 13.47
CA SER A 62 5.65 -1.23 13.41
C SER A 62 4.76 -1.60 12.23
N THR A 63 3.67 -0.87 12.03
CA THR A 63 2.75 -1.10 10.92
C THR A 63 3.40 -0.81 9.55
N CYS A 64 4.32 0.16 9.48
CA CYS A 64 5.10 0.40 8.27
C CYS A 64 6.13 -0.71 8.01
N ALA A 65 6.78 -1.22 9.06
CA ALA A 65 7.73 -2.32 8.95
C ALA A 65 7.04 -3.63 8.53
N GLU A 66 5.87 -3.93 9.09
CA GLU A 66 5.06 -5.08 8.69
C GLU A 66 4.64 -5.00 7.23
N GLN A 67 4.20 -3.83 6.76
CA GLN A 67 3.85 -3.64 5.35
C GLN A 67 5.06 -3.91 4.44
N LEU A 68 6.24 -3.40 4.82
CA LEU A 68 7.47 -3.66 4.08
C LEU A 68 7.76 -5.16 4.01
N LEU A 69 7.67 -5.87 5.13
CA LEU A 69 7.92 -7.32 5.19
C LEU A 69 6.88 -8.14 4.42
N TYR A 70 5.65 -7.67 4.33
CA TYR A 70 4.59 -8.34 3.59
C TYR A 70 4.81 -8.27 2.07
N GLU A 71 5.27 -7.12 1.57
CA GLU A 71 5.43 -6.88 0.12
C GLU A 71 6.84 -7.18 -0.42
N VAL A 72 7.85 -7.18 0.44
CA VAL A 72 9.26 -7.35 0.06
C VAL A 72 9.76 -8.73 0.45
N GLY A 73 9.96 -9.59 -0.56
CA GLY A 73 10.50 -10.94 -0.38
C GLY A 73 11.99 -10.96 -0.05
N ASP A 74 12.85 -10.51 -0.96
CA ASP A 74 14.29 -10.31 -0.72
C ASP A 74 14.55 -8.81 -0.53
N PRO A 75 14.81 -8.36 0.71
CA PRO A 75 15.08 -6.95 0.99
C PRO A 75 16.32 -6.42 0.30
N ALA A 76 17.36 -7.23 0.07
CA ALA A 76 18.59 -6.76 -0.55
C ALA A 76 18.49 -6.65 -2.08
N ASN A 77 17.50 -7.34 -2.68
CA ASN A 77 17.35 -7.44 -4.13
C ASN A 77 15.90 -7.31 -4.60
N TYR A 78 15.19 -6.28 -4.16
CA TYR A 78 13.81 -6.05 -4.61
C TYR A 78 13.79 -5.52 -6.06
N ILE A 79 13.34 -6.35 -6.99
CA ILE A 79 13.37 -6.06 -8.43
C ILE A 79 12.21 -5.16 -8.81
N THR A 80 12.51 -3.95 -9.31
CA THR A 80 11.55 -3.06 -9.99
C THR A 80 11.87 -2.98 -11.49
N PRO A 81 10.98 -2.43 -12.35
CA PRO A 81 11.25 -2.34 -13.78
C PRO A 81 12.54 -1.60 -14.16
N ASP A 82 12.88 -0.57 -13.38
CA ASP A 82 14.00 0.33 -13.70
C ASP A 82 15.28 0.01 -12.91
N LEU A 83 15.15 -0.44 -11.66
CA LEU A 83 16.30 -0.71 -10.78
C LEU A 83 16.02 -1.81 -9.75
N VAL A 84 17.10 -2.38 -9.20
CA VAL A 84 17.01 -3.31 -8.05
C VAL A 84 17.21 -2.49 -6.78
N VAL A 85 16.25 -2.53 -5.87
CA VAL A 85 16.24 -1.76 -4.62
C VAL A 85 16.74 -2.64 -3.48
N ASP A 86 17.63 -2.09 -2.66
CA ASP A 86 18.04 -2.62 -1.37
C ASP A 86 17.31 -1.85 -0.25
N PHE A 87 16.46 -2.57 0.47
CA PHE A 87 15.69 -2.14 1.62
C PHE A 87 16.27 -2.62 2.95
N SER A 88 17.42 -3.30 2.96
CA SER A 88 17.99 -3.95 4.17
C SER A 88 18.29 -2.96 5.31
N ASP A 89 18.59 -1.71 4.96
CA ASP A 89 18.89 -0.63 5.90
C ASP A 89 17.72 0.35 6.09
N VAL A 90 16.50 -0.01 5.67
CA VAL A 90 15.34 0.86 5.85
C VAL A 90 15.02 1.07 7.33
N GLN A 91 14.83 2.33 7.69
CA GLN A 91 14.45 2.74 9.03
C GLN A 91 13.23 3.67 8.97
N PHE A 92 12.26 3.40 9.84
CA PHE A 92 11.09 4.24 10.02
C PHE A 92 11.22 5.09 11.29
N HIS A 93 10.89 6.39 11.17
CA HIS A 93 10.95 7.35 12.26
C HIS A 93 9.58 8.03 12.39
N GLN A 94 8.94 7.89 13.55
CA GLN A 94 7.66 8.54 13.81
C GLN A 94 7.84 10.07 13.86
N ILE A 95 7.14 10.81 13.00
CA ILE A 95 7.11 12.29 13.04
C ILE A 95 5.91 12.76 13.87
N SER A 96 4.74 12.15 13.64
CA SER A 96 3.50 12.46 14.34
C SER A 96 2.55 11.26 14.28
N GLN A 97 1.40 11.29 14.97
CA GLN A 97 0.41 10.21 14.92
C GLN A 97 -0.05 9.84 13.50
N ASP A 98 0.00 10.80 12.57
CA ASP A 98 -0.47 10.63 11.19
C ASP A 98 0.67 10.63 10.17
N LYS A 99 1.95 10.59 10.60
CA LYS A 99 3.11 10.69 9.68
C LYS A 99 4.36 9.96 10.18
N VAL A 100 4.96 9.15 9.30
CA VAL A 100 6.18 8.37 9.52
C VAL A 100 7.18 8.66 8.41
N HIS A 101 8.40 9.02 8.75
CA HIS A 101 9.50 9.19 7.80
C HIS A 101 10.19 7.85 7.52
N CYS A 102 10.48 7.56 6.26
CA CYS A 102 11.20 6.39 5.80
C CYS A 102 12.54 6.82 5.17
N LYS A 103 13.64 6.17 5.58
CA LYS A 103 14.98 6.40 5.05
C LYS A 103 15.75 5.10 4.93
N GLY A 104 16.82 5.07 4.14
CA GLY A 104 17.76 3.94 4.07
C GLY A 104 17.58 3.01 2.88
N ALA A 105 16.51 3.16 2.10
CA ALA A 105 16.39 2.50 0.80
C ALA A 105 17.46 3.04 -0.16
N LYS A 106 18.14 2.15 -0.88
CA LYS A 106 19.23 2.49 -1.80
C LYS A 106 19.23 1.54 -3.00
N PRO A 107 19.91 1.87 -4.11
CA PRO A 107 20.14 0.90 -5.17
C PRO A 107 20.94 -0.29 -4.65
N SER A 108 20.52 -1.51 -5.01
CA SER A 108 21.29 -2.75 -4.80
C SER A 108 22.52 -2.78 -5.71
N ASP A 109 23.49 -3.64 -5.38
CA ASP A 109 24.73 -3.84 -6.16
C ASP A 109 24.46 -4.31 -7.59
N LEU A 110 23.38 -5.08 -7.81
CA LEU A 110 22.96 -5.51 -9.14
C LEU A 110 22.53 -4.32 -10.03
N ARG A 111 22.14 -3.19 -9.40
CA ARG A 111 21.67 -1.89 -9.95
C ARG A 111 20.51 -1.93 -10.95
N ARG A 112 20.49 -2.86 -11.90
CA ARG A 112 19.48 -3.01 -12.94
C ARG A 112 19.13 -4.49 -13.11
N PRO A 113 17.85 -4.82 -13.31
CA PRO A 113 17.46 -6.19 -13.65
C PRO A 113 18.13 -6.65 -14.95
N GLU A 114 18.59 -7.91 -15.02
CA GLU A 114 19.15 -8.49 -16.24
C GLU A 114 18.11 -8.57 -17.38
N LYS A 115 16.83 -8.67 -17.02
CA LYS A 115 15.70 -8.73 -17.95
C LYS A 115 14.75 -7.57 -17.67
N LEU A 116 14.30 -6.90 -18.72
CA LEU A 116 13.27 -5.87 -18.61
C LEU A 116 11.90 -6.52 -18.43
N LEU A 117 11.11 -5.99 -17.50
CA LEU A 117 9.70 -6.32 -17.42
C LEU A 117 8.98 -5.62 -18.57
N GLN A 118 8.52 -6.39 -19.55
CA GLN A 118 7.78 -5.86 -20.68
C GLN A 118 6.31 -6.23 -20.56
N LEU A 119 5.46 -5.21 -20.40
CA LEU A 119 4.02 -5.35 -20.53
C LEU A 119 3.64 -5.07 -21.99
N PHE A 120 3.28 -6.12 -22.72
CA PHE A 120 2.71 -5.99 -24.06
C PHE A 120 1.19 -6.00 -23.96
N PRO A 121 0.50 -4.85 -24.14
CA PRO A 121 -0.93 -4.86 -24.28
C PRO A 121 -1.27 -5.52 -25.61
N THR A 122 -1.84 -6.73 -25.56
CA THR A 122 -2.46 -7.33 -26.73
C THR A 122 -3.91 -6.85 -26.81
N PRO A 123 -4.43 -6.49 -28.01
CA PRO A 123 -5.84 -6.18 -28.18
C PRO A 123 -6.68 -7.46 -28.05
N ASN A 124 -6.85 -7.93 -26.82
CA ASN A 124 -7.61 -9.12 -26.46
C ASN A 124 -9.03 -8.78 -25.99
N GLY A 125 -9.60 -7.70 -26.55
CA GLY A 125 -10.92 -7.19 -26.18
C GLY A 125 -10.93 -6.47 -24.83
N TRP A 126 -12.12 -6.33 -24.27
CA TRP A 126 -12.36 -5.64 -23.00
C TRP A 126 -12.67 -6.68 -21.92
N LYS A 127 -12.01 -6.56 -20.76
CA LYS A 127 -12.32 -7.37 -19.58
C LYS A 127 -12.77 -6.45 -18.45
N GLY A 128 -14.04 -6.55 -18.06
CA GLY A 128 -14.55 -5.93 -16.84
C GLY A 128 -14.53 -6.95 -15.71
N TRP A 129 -14.12 -6.53 -14.52
CA TRP A 129 -14.25 -7.32 -13.29
C TRP A 129 -14.76 -6.41 -12.18
N GLY A 130 -15.85 -6.81 -11.54
CA GLY A 130 -16.29 -6.27 -10.26
C GLY A 130 -16.34 -7.38 -9.24
N GLU A 131 -15.75 -7.18 -8.08
CA GLU A 131 -15.85 -8.06 -6.93
C GLU A 131 -16.16 -7.21 -5.70
N ILE A 132 -16.99 -7.74 -4.80
CA ILE A 132 -17.20 -7.17 -3.48
C ILE A 132 -17.01 -8.29 -2.46
N SER A 133 -15.98 -8.17 -1.62
CA SER A 133 -15.66 -9.17 -0.59
C SER A 133 -16.24 -8.73 0.76
N TYR A 134 -16.86 -9.66 1.49
CA TYR A 134 -17.48 -9.41 2.80
C TYR A 134 -16.78 -10.20 3.90
N GLY A 135 -16.13 -9.49 4.83
CA GLY A 135 -15.52 -10.07 6.03
C GLY A 135 -16.18 -9.57 7.33
N GLY A 136 -15.88 -10.24 8.44
CA GLY A 136 -16.31 -9.85 9.80
C GLY A 136 -17.75 -10.19 10.17
N GLN A 137 -18.20 -9.74 11.34
CA GLN A 137 -19.54 -10.02 11.88
C GLN A 137 -20.63 -9.58 10.90
N GLU A 138 -21.69 -10.39 10.73
CA GLU A 138 -22.78 -10.19 9.76
C GLU A 138 -22.36 -10.16 8.27
N CYS A 139 -21.19 -10.69 7.89
CA CYS A 139 -20.73 -10.69 6.49
C CYS A 139 -21.74 -11.35 5.54
N LEU A 140 -22.37 -12.46 5.96
CA LEU A 140 -23.36 -13.17 5.16
C LEU A 140 -24.58 -12.30 4.84
N ARG A 141 -25.09 -11.54 5.82
CA ARG A 141 -26.26 -10.67 5.61
C ARG A 141 -25.95 -9.52 4.66
N ARG A 142 -24.74 -8.95 4.76
CA ARG A 142 -24.27 -7.91 3.81
C ARG A 142 -24.09 -8.48 2.40
N ALA A 143 -23.53 -9.68 2.28
CA ALA A 143 -23.38 -10.37 1.01
C ALA A 143 -24.75 -10.62 0.35
N GLN A 144 -25.73 -11.12 1.10
CA GLN A 144 -27.10 -11.34 0.63
C GLN A 144 -27.79 -10.03 0.21
N ALA A 145 -27.58 -8.94 0.96
CA ALA A 145 -28.15 -7.63 0.60
C ALA A 145 -27.57 -7.09 -0.71
N ALA A 146 -26.26 -7.24 -0.92
CA ALA A 146 -25.63 -6.82 -2.17
C ALA A 146 -25.98 -7.73 -3.35
N GLU A 147 -26.09 -9.04 -3.11
CA GLU A 147 -26.61 -9.99 -4.10
C GLU A 147 -28.01 -9.55 -4.55
N TYR A 148 -28.91 -9.21 -3.62
CA TYR A 148 -30.24 -8.71 -3.94
C TYR A 148 -30.20 -7.46 -4.84
N LEU A 149 -29.32 -6.49 -4.53
CA LEU A 149 -29.20 -5.25 -5.29
C LEU A 149 -28.60 -5.44 -6.69
N VAL A 150 -27.73 -6.42 -6.89
CA VAL A 150 -27.08 -6.69 -8.17
C VAL A 150 -27.90 -7.64 -9.05
N SER A 151 -28.76 -8.46 -8.45
CA SER A 151 -29.65 -9.39 -9.16
C SER A 151 -31.02 -8.81 -9.51
N SER A 152 -31.34 -7.59 -9.09
CA SER A 152 -32.56 -6.85 -9.44
C SER A 152 -32.35 -5.87 -10.58
#